data_AF-E0VXM0-F1
#
_entry.id   AF-E0VXM0-F1
#
_cell.length_a   1.000
_cell.length_b   1.000
_cell.length_c   1.000
_cell.angle_alpha   90.00
_cell.angle_beta   90.00
_cell.angle_gamma   90.00
#
_symmetry.space_group_name_H-M   'P 1'
#
loop_
_entity.id
_entity.type
_entity.pdbx_description
1 polymer ?
#
loop_
_entity_poly.entity_id
_entity_poly.type
_entity_poly.pdbx_seq_one_letter_code
_entity_poly.pdbx_strand_id
1 'polypeptide(L)'
;MENGDVREVEKYLEKNVKKKESKKLKKYVCKKKKNVVLACASVIKFVKKIPERDWMSMPQGPPNCPPGLEYLMSLSNLFVKQKVEFLEAITGYETNNKFTIKNERGEKFYWAVEESDLCSRQCLGQVRPFEMRIMDSYQNEVIHLNRPLNCGVCCFPCCLQKMEVCAPPGNLIGTVEQEWSFLTPKFKIKDWNGETVLRIEGPCCNIALCGQSEFQILSRDGQVQVGKISKEWSGFARELFTDADYFGISFPLDLDVKMKAVMLGALFLIDAMYFENNKGLN
;
A
#
# COMPACT_ATOMS: atom_id res chain seq x y z
N MET A 1 60.50 29.96 32.02
CA MET A 1 60.12 28.57 31.71
C MET A 1 58.74 28.34 32.33
N GLU A 2 57.64 28.59 31.61
CA GLU A 2 56.29 28.52 32.25
C GLU A 2 55.12 28.32 31.25
N ASN A 3 55.37 27.68 30.09
CA ASN A 3 54.34 27.45 29.06
C ASN A 3 54.09 25.96 28.72
N GLY A 4 54.61 25.05 29.56
CA GLY A 4 54.44 23.59 29.43
C GLY A 4 53.22 23.05 30.18
N ASP A 5 52.94 23.62 31.35
CA ASP A 5 51.98 23.05 32.32
C ASP A 5 50.51 23.31 31.92
N VAL A 6 50.19 24.53 31.45
CA VAL A 6 48.81 24.93 31.12
C VAL A 6 48.23 24.11 29.95
N ARG A 7 49.03 23.82 28.91
CA ARG A 7 48.57 23.07 27.73
C ARG A 7 48.33 21.59 28.01
N GLU A 8 49.02 21.02 28.99
CA GLU A 8 48.83 19.63 29.40
C GLU A 8 47.59 19.47 30.27
N VAL A 9 47.35 20.45 31.17
CA VAL A 9 46.12 20.55 31.96
C VAL A 9 44.89 20.76 31.08
N GLU A 10 44.95 21.62 30.06
CA GLU A 10 43.84 21.82 29.10
C GLU A 10 43.49 20.54 28.34
N LYS A 11 44.49 19.83 27.81
CA LYS A 11 44.27 18.54 27.13
C LYS A 11 43.68 17.48 28.07
N TYR A 12 44.12 17.45 29.32
CA TYR A 12 43.57 16.55 30.33
C TYR A 12 42.11 16.89 30.66
N LEU A 13 41.77 18.17 30.80
CA LEU A 13 40.41 18.64 31.05
C LEU A 13 39.48 18.35 29.85
N GLU A 14 39.88 18.65 28.63
CA GLU A 14 39.08 18.36 27.42
C GLU A 14 38.78 16.86 27.26
N LYS A 15 39.79 16.01 27.48
CA LYS A 15 39.62 14.54 27.37
C LYS A 15 38.65 14.02 28.43
N ASN A 16 38.68 14.57 29.64
CA ASN A 16 37.79 14.19 30.72
C ASN A 16 36.35 14.73 30.54
N VAL A 17 36.20 15.93 29.99
CA VAL A 17 34.89 16.51 29.60
C VAL A 17 34.26 15.66 28.49
N LYS A 18 34.96 15.38 27.39
CA LYS A 18 34.48 14.52 26.29
C LYS A 18 34.11 13.11 26.77
N LYS A 19 34.88 12.53 27.69
CA LYS A 19 34.60 11.20 28.28
C LYS A 19 33.37 11.21 29.19
N LYS A 20 33.15 12.28 29.96
CA LYS A 20 31.94 12.48 30.78
C LYS A 20 30.70 12.68 29.89
N GLU A 21 30.79 13.49 28.85
CA GLU A 21 29.70 13.72 27.89
C GLU A 21 29.35 12.45 27.11
N SER A 22 30.34 11.70 26.63
CA SER A 22 30.11 10.41 25.94
C SER A 22 29.41 9.38 26.85
N LYS A 23 29.80 9.29 28.13
CA LYS A 23 29.14 8.42 29.10
C LYS A 23 27.70 8.87 29.40
N LYS A 24 27.48 10.19 29.51
CA LYS A 24 26.15 10.77 29.75
C LYS A 24 25.23 10.54 28.54
N LEU A 25 25.75 10.69 27.33
CA LEU A 25 25.04 10.41 26.08
C LEU A 25 24.74 8.91 25.93
N LYS A 26 25.70 8.01 26.18
CA LYS A 26 25.45 6.56 26.15
C LYS A 26 24.39 6.14 27.19
N LYS A 27 24.41 6.72 28.39
CA LYS A 27 23.42 6.44 29.44
C LYS A 27 22.04 7.01 29.09
N TYR A 28 21.98 8.20 28.50
CA TYR A 28 20.76 8.80 27.97
C TYR A 28 20.16 7.96 26.83
N VAL A 29 20.98 7.55 25.85
CA VAL A 29 20.57 6.67 24.74
C VAL A 29 20.10 5.31 25.26
N CYS A 30 20.78 4.70 26.24
CA CYS A 30 20.37 3.44 26.84
C CYS A 30 19.06 3.57 27.62
N LYS A 31 18.87 4.66 28.38
CA LYS A 31 17.62 4.94 29.11
C LYS A 31 16.46 5.22 28.16
N LYS A 32 16.70 5.97 27.08
CA LYS A 32 15.72 6.24 26.02
C LYS A 32 15.35 4.95 25.27
N LYS A 33 16.33 4.10 24.92
CA LYS A 33 16.08 2.76 24.35
C LYS A 33 15.27 1.86 25.28
N LYS A 34 15.59 1.80 26.58
CA LYS A 34 14.81 1.01 27.56
C LYS A 34 13.37 1.52 27.73
N ASN A 35 13.17 2.83 27.79
CA ASN A 35 11.84 3.43 27.89
C ASN A 35 11.02 3.21 26.61
N VAL A 36 11.66 3.27 25.43
CA VAL A 36 11.04 2.88 24.15
C VAL A 36 10.64 1.41 24.20
N VAL A 37 11.52 0.48 24.59
CA VAL A 37 11.20 -0.97 24.68
C VAL A 37 10.05 -1.26 25.66
N LEU A 38 9.99 -0.57 26.80
CA LEU A 38 8.89 -0.73 27.77
C LEU A 38 7.57 -0.14 27.25
N ALA A 39 7.61 1.02 26.60
CA ALA A 39 6.45 1.59 25.92
C ALA A 39 5.98 0.68 24.77
N CYS A 40 6.91 0.09 24.03
CA CYS A 40 6.66 -0.92 22.99
C CYS A 40 5.95 -2.14 23.56
N ALA A 41 6.42 -2.70 24.68
CA ALA A 41 5.78 -3.85 25.30
C ALA A 41 4.33 -3.55 25.75
N SER A 42 4.08 -2.34 26.25
CA SER A 42 2.74 -1.90 26.67
C SER A 42 1.82 -1.61 25.47
N VAL A 43 2.34 -1.01 24.40
CA VAL A 43 1.59 -0.77 23.15
C VAL A 43 1.33 -2.08 22.40
N ILE A 44 2.28 -3.01 22.34
CA ILE A 44 2.09 -4.36 21.77
C ILE A 44 1.00 -5.13 22.54
N LYS A 45 0.97 -5.01 23.88
CA LYS A 45 -0.11 -5.57 24.70
C LYS A 45 -1.47 -4.90 24.44
N PHE A 46 -1.48 -3.62 24.07
CA PHE A 46 -2.70 -2.87 23.75
C PHE A 46 -3.21 -3.13 22.32
N VAL A 47 -2.32 -3.23 21.32
CA VAL A 47 -2.64 -3.56 19.92
C VAL A 47 -3.13 -5.00 19.77
N LYS A 48 -2.59 -5.95 20.57
CA LYS A 48 -3.14 -7.32 20.68
C LYS A 48 -4.58 -7.39 21.22
N LYS A 49 -5.14 -6.26 21.68
CA LYS A 49 -6.44 -6.18 22.32
C LYS A 49 -7.57 -5.72 21.39
N ILE A 50 -7.28 -5.38 20.14
CA ILE A 50 -8.29 -5.20 19.09
C ILE A 50 -8.53 -6.57 18.47
N PRO A 51 -9.69 -7.21 18.65
CA PRO A 51 -9.98 -8.45 17.95
C PRO A 51 -10.05 -8.10 16.46
N GLU A 52 -9.09 -8.58 15.65
CA GLU A 52 -9.35 -8.73 14.22
C GLU A 52 -10.62 -9.56 14.12
N ARG A 53 -11.69 -9.02 13.51
CA ARG A 53 -12.89 -9.82 13.21
C ARG A 53 -12.48 -11.01 12.35
N ASP A 54 -13.12 -12.14 12.61
CA ASP A 54 -12.79 -13.43 12.03
C ASP A 54 -12.77 -13.39 10.50
N TRP A 55 -12.00 -14.31 9.92
CA TRP A 55 -11.95 -14.49 8.48
C TRP A 55 -13.34 -14.75 7.92
N MET A 56 -13.64 -14.18 6.75
CA MET A 56 -14.86 -14.51 6.02
C MET A 56 -14.83 -16.00 5.65
N SER A 57 -15.94 -16.69 5.89
CA SER A 57 -16.10 -18.07 5.42
C SER A 57 -16.08 -18.11 3.89
N MET A 58 -15.33 -19.05 3.31
CA MET A 58 -15.25 -19.23 1.85
C MET A 58 -16.63 -19.57 1.28
N PRO A 59 -17.19 -18.76 0.37
CA PRO A 59 -18.45 -19.08 -0.29
C PRO A 59 -18.28 -20.29 -1.21
N GLN A 60 -19.33 -21.09 -1.38
CA GLN A 60 -19.34 -22.09 -2.45
C GLN A 60 -19.56 -21.38 -3.79
N GLY A 61 -18.52 -21.36 -4.62
CA GLY A 61 -18.57 -20.80 -5.96
C GLY A 61 -19.18 -21.76 -6.99
N PRO A 62 -19.66 -21.26 -8.13
CA PRO A 62 -20.02 -22.09 -9.27
C PRO A 62 -18.77 -22.78 -9.84
N PRO A 63 -18.92 -23.87 -10.60
CA PRO A 63 -17.79 -24.67 -11.10
C PRO A 63 -16.75 -23.91 -11.93
N ASN A 64 -17.14 -22.78 -12.53
CA ASN A 64 -16.30 -21.98 -13.43
C ASN A 64 -15.64 -20.78 -12.72
N CYS A 65 -15.81 -20.62 -11.41
CA CYS A 65 -15.12 -19.57 -10.66
C CYS A 65 -13.65 -19.98 -10.42
N PRO A 66 -12.66 -19.14 -10.74
CA PRO A 66 -11.28 -19.43 -10.41
C PRO A 66 -11.12 -19.61 -8.89
N PRO A 67 -10.37 -20.64 -8.42
CA PRO A 67 -10.22 -20.92 -7.00
C PRO A 67 -9.71 -19.71 -6.22
N GLY A 68 -10.32 -19.47 -5.07
CA GLY A 68 -10.06 -18.34 -4.19
C GLY A 68 -10.84 -17.08 -4.57
N LEU A 69 -11.26 -16.87 -5.83
CA LEU A 69 -12.03 -15.68 -6.23
C LEU A 69 -13.50 -15.71 -5.78
N GLU A 70 -13.97 -16.80 -5.17
CA GLU A 70 -15.35 -16.97 -4.72
C GLU A 70 -15.75 -15.89 -3.72
N TYR A 71 -14.82 -15.40 -2.91
CA TYR A 71 -15.05 -14.28 -1.99
C TYR A 71 -15.58 -13.03 -2.72
N LEU A 72 -15.12 -12.76 -3.94
CA LEU A 72 -15.47 -11.56 -4.69
C LEU A 72 -16.86 -11.61 -5.33
N MET A 73 -17.47 -12.79 -5.41
CA MET A 73 -18.77 -12.97 -6.08
C MET A 73 -19.87 -12.10 -5.47
N SER A 74 -19.99 -12.13 -4.14
CA SER A 74 -21.07 -11.49 -3.40
C SER A 74 -20.74 -10.08 -2.92
N LEU A 75 -19.60 -9.53 -3.33
CA LEU A 75 -19.13 -8.22 -2.90
C LEU A 75 -19.34 -7.18 -3.99
N SER A 76 -19.81 -6.00 -3.60
CA SER A 76 -19.85 -4.79 -4.43
C SER A 76 -18.87 -3.72 -3.94
N ASN A 77 -18.36 -3.86 -2.71
CA ASN A 77 -17.32 -3.00 -2.15
C ASN A 77 -16.23 -3.82 -1.47
N LEU A 78 -14.98 -3.33 -1.54
CA LEU A 78 -13.83 -3.89 -0.84
C LEU A 78 -13.04 -2.76 -0.18
N PHE A 79 -12.40 -3.06 0.95
CA PHE A 79 -11.61 -2.12 1.71
C PHE A 79 -10.21 -2.68 1.97
N VAL A 80 -9.20 -1.92 1.59
CA VAL A 80 -7.79 -2.26 1.78
C VAL A 80 -7.22 -1.39 2.89
N LYS A 81 -6.58 -2.01 3.87
CA LYS A 81 -5.84 -1.31 4.92
C LYS A 81 -4.40 -1.76 4.96
N GLN A 82 -3.49 -0.79 4.86
CA GLN A 82 -2.07 -1.04 5.09
C GLN A 82 -1.83 -1.33 6.57
N LYS A 83 -1.06 -2.38 6.85
CA LYS A 83 -0.50 -2.60 8.18
C LYS A 83 0.82 -1.86 8.27
N VAL A 84 0.85 -0.79 9.05
CA VAL A 84 2.10 -0.12 9.43
C VAL A 84 2.79 -1.01 10.46
N GLU A 85 3.97 -1.55 10.14
CA GLU A 85 4.68 -2.35 11.11
C GLU A 85 5.34 -1.45 12.16
N PHE A 86 5.05 -1.73 13.42
CA PHE A 86 5.59 -0.97 14.54
C PHE A 86 7.13 -1.00 14.59
N LEU A 87 7.76 -2.04 14.04
CA LEU A 87 9.21 -2.12 13.89
C LEU A 87 9.75 -1.11 12.87
N GLU A 88 9.07 -0.87 11.75
CA GLU A 88 9.45 0.18 10.79
C GLU A 88 9.38 1.56 11.45
N ALA A 89 8.30 1.83 12.18
CA ALA A 89 8.08 3.10 12.88
C ALA A 89 9.15 3.41 13.95
N ILE A 90 9.84 2.39 14.49
CA ILE A 90 10.86 2.54 15.54
C ILE A 90 12.28 2.47 14.99
N THR A 91 12.51 1.58 14.03
CA THR A 91 13.86 1.28 13.53
C THR A 91 14.22 2.13 12.32
N GLY A 92 13.23 2.71 11.62
CA GLY A 92 13.42 3.41 10.36
C GLY A 92 13.84 2.48 9.21
N TYR A 93 13.75 1.15 9.40
CA TYR A 93 14.05 0.16 8.38
C TYR A 93 12.74 -0.24 7.71
N GLU A 94 12.61 0.07 6.42
CA GLU A 94 11.42 -0.29 5.64
C GLU A 94 11.34 -1.80 5.42
N THR A 95 10.22 -2.39 5.77
CA THR A 95 9.87 -3.77 5.42
C THR A 95 8.93 -3.77 4.22
N ASN A 96 8.62 -4.99 3.75
CA ASN A 96 7.66 -5.19 2.67
C ASN A 96 6.26 -4.72 3.09
N ASN A 97 5.61 -3.92 2.25
CA ASN A 97 4.27 -3.40 2.54
C ASN A 97 3.28 -4.56 2.67
N LYS A 98 2.48 -4.54 3.73
CA LYS A 98 1.46 -5.55 4.03
C LYS A 98 0.10 -4.92 4.11
N PHE A 99 -0.91 -5.59 3.56
CA PHE A 99 -2.27 -5.08 3.51
C PHE A 99 -3.30 -6.16 3.92
N THR A 100 -4.35 -5.73 4.60
CA THR A 100 -5.54 -6.55 4.84
C THR A 100 -6.66 -6.08 3.93
N ILE A 101 -7.36 -7.03 3.30
CA ILE A 101 -8.51 -6.74 2.44
C ILE A 101 -9.76 -7.26 3.15
N LYS A 102 -10.75 -6.39 3.28
CA LYS A 102 -11.96 -6.60 4.07
C LYS A 102 -13.21 -6.25 3.28
N ASN A 103 -14.32 -6.89 3.66
CA ASN A 103 -15.64 -6.54 3.13
C ASN A 103 -16.26 -5.39 3.95
N GLU A 104 -17.47 -4.98 3.58
CA GLU A 104 -18.23 -3.92 4.27
C GLU A 104 -18.53 -4.23 5.74
N ARG A 105 -18.57 -5.51 6.13
CA ARG A 105 -18.77 -5.93 7.53
C ARG A 105 -17.47 -5.91 8.34
N GLY A 106 -16.35 -5.56 7.70
CA GLY A 106 -15.01 -5.57 8.29
C GLY A 106 -14.44 -6.96 8.50
N GLU A 107 -15.04 -7.99 7.91
CA GLU A 107 -14.48 -9.35 7.89
C GLU A 107 -13.36 -9.38 6.86
N LYS A 108 -12.23 -9.98 7.25
CA LYS A 108 -11.05 -10.14 6.39
C LYS A 108 -11.25 -11.37 5.51
N PHE A 109 -10.99 -11.25 4.21
CA PHE A 109 -11.05 -12.41 3.31
C PHE A 109 -9.78 -12.59 2.48
N TYR A 110 -8.95 -11.55 2.34
CA TYR A 110 -7.59 -11.69 1.82
C TYR A 110 -6.56 -10.93 2.65
N TRP A 111 -5.31 -11.30 2.39
CA TRP A 111 -4.11 -10.66 2.87
C TRP A 111 -3.17 -10.43 1.69
N ALA A 112 -2.61 -9.23 1.55
CA ALA A 112 -1.67 -8.91 0.47
C ALA A 112 -0.29 -8.55 1.01
N VAL A 113 0.76 -9.01 0.32
CA VAL A 113 2.16 -8.67 0.62
C VAL A 113 2.81 -8.20 -0.66
N GLU A 114 3.36 -6.99 -0.61
CA GLU A 114 4.25 -6.49 -1.66
C GLU A 114 5.63 -7.10 -1.49
N GLU A 115 6.21 -7.59 -2.58
CA GLU A 115 7.60 -8.01 -2.61
C GLU A 115 8.44 -6.84 -3.13
N SER A 116 9.41 -6.40 -2.34
CA SER A 116 10.33 -5.33 -2.74
C SER A 116 11.77 -5.77 -2.62
N ASP A 117 12.51 -5.63 -3.71
CA ASP A 117 13.96 -5.62 -3.65
C ASP A 117 14.44 -4.31 -2.99
N LEU A 118 15.03 -4.44 -1.80
CA LEU A 118 15.52 -3.34 -0.94
C LEU A 118 16.42 -2.32 -1.66
N CYS A 119 17.03 -2.68 -2.79
CA CYS A 119 17.89 -1.80 -3.59
C CYS A 119 17.12 -0.91 -4.59
N SER A 120 15.91 -1.29 -4.98
CA SER A 120 15.12 -0.58 -6.01
C SER A 120 14.35 0.64 -5.47
N ARG A 121 13.97 0.62 -4.19
CA ARG A 121 13.18 1.67 -3.53
C ARG A 121 13.92 3.01 -3.43
N GLN A 122 15.23 2.97 -3.21
CA GLN A 122 16.05 4.17 -2.98
C GLN A 122 16.53 4.85 -4.27
N CYS A 123 16.49 4.15 -5.42
CA CYS A 123 17.14 4.61 -6.65
C CYS A 123 16.18 4.81 -7.84
N LEU A 124 15.03 4.11 -7.90
CA LEU A 124 14.16 4.09 -9.09
C LEU A 124 12.78 4.73 -8.87
N GLY A 125 12.40 5.07 -7.64
CA GLY A 125 11.14 5.74 -7.32
C GLY A 125 9.94 5.10 -8.02
N GLN A 126 9.22 5.88 -8.82
CA GLN A 126 8.03 5.46 -9.57
C GLN A 126 8.29 4.49 -10.73
N VAL A 127 9.54 4.18 -11.05
CA VAL A 127 9.95 3.32 -12.17
C VAL A 127 10.10 1.85 -11.73
N ARG A 128 10.01 1.60 -10.41
CA ARG A 128 10.26 0.28 -9.80
C ARG A 128 9.32 -0.81 -10.33
N PRO A 129 9.82 -2.05 -10.48
CA PRO A 129 8.94 -3.18 -10.61
C PRO A 129 8.15 -3.32 -9.31
N PHE A 130 6.92 -3.79 -9.42
CA PHE A 130 6.06 -4.03 -8.29
C PHE A 130 5.44 -5.41 -8.43
N GLU A 131 5.67 -6.24 -7.43
CA GLU A 131 5.14 -7.58 -7.35
C GLU A 131 4.35 -7.68 -6.04
N MET A 132 3.15 -8.24 -6.10
CA MET A 132 2.31 -8.39 -4.92
C MET A 132 1.55 -9.70 -4.97
N ARG A 133 1.62 -10.42 -3.85
CA ARG A 133 0.92 -11.68 -3.64
C ARG A 133 -0.28 -11.45 -2.75
N ILE A 134 -1.45 -11.86 -3.22
CA ILE A 134 -2.71 -11.80 -2.47
C ILE A 134 -3.10 -13.22 -2.10
N MET A 135 -3.25 -13.47 -0.80
CA MET A 135 -3.42 -14.78 -0.19
C MET A 135 -4.75 -14.91 0.53
N ASP A 136 -5.28 -16.13 0.56
CA ASP A 136 -6.49 -16.51 1.32
C ASP A 136 -6.20 -16.76 2.81
N SER A 137 -7.21 -17.25 3.53
CA SER A 137 -7.10 -17.63 4.95
C SER A 137 -6.14 -18.78 5.24
N TYR A 138 -5.84 -19.59 4.23
CA TYR A 138 -4.96 -20.75 4.31
C TYR A 138 -3.53 -20.43 3.85
N GLN A 139 -3.24 -19.16 3.54
CA GLN A 139 -1.95 -18.70 2.98
C GLN A 139 -1.67 -19.23 1.57
N ASN A 140 -2.69 -19.68 0.84
CA ASN A 140 -2.54 -19.96 -0.58
C ASN A 140 -2.57 -18.65 -1.35
N GLU A 141 -1.67 -18.50 -2.32
CA GLU A 141 -1.69 -17.36 -3.23
C GLU A 141 -2.84 -17.53 -4.25
N VAL A 142 -3.74 -16.56 -4.26
CA VAL A 142 -4.95 -16.56 -5.09
C VAL A 142 -4.81 -15.61 -6.27
N ILE A 143 -4.31 -14.39 -6.00
CA ILE A 143 -4.09 -13.37 -7.03
C ILE A 143 -2.64 -12.93 -6.96
N HIS A 144 -2.01 -12.89 -8.13
CA HIS A 144 -0.68 -12.36 -8.32
C HIS A 144 -0.75 -11.07 -9.14
N LEU A 145 -0.17 -10.00 -8.62
CA LEU A 145 -0.05 -8.72 -9.31
C LEU A 145 1.40 -8.51 -9.74
N ASN A 146 1.60 -8.24 -11.02
CA ASN A 146 2.92 -7.97 -11.57
C ASN A 146 2.90 -6.69 -12.42
N ARG A 147 3.71 -5.72 -12.01
CA ARG A 147 3.99 -4.51 -12.78
C ARG A 147 5.45 -4.60 -13.24
N PRO A 148 5.70 -4.74 -14.55
CA PRO A 148 7.05 -4.79 -15.07
C PRO A 148 7.79 -3.47 -14.84
N LEU A 149 9.13 -3.55 -14.84
CA LEU A 149 10.00 -2.39 -14.89
C LEU A 149 9.60 -1.48 -16.04
N ASN A 150 9.43 -0.19 -15.75
CA ASN A 150 9.19 0.81 -16.77
C ASN A 150 10.44 1.66 -17.04
N CYS A 151 10.44 2.45 -18.12
CA CYS A 151 11.58 3.31 -18.43
C CYS A 151 11.56 4.58 -17.55
N GLY A 152 12.72 4.95 -16.97
CA GLY A 152 12.85 6.16 -16.16
C GLY A 152 13.40 7.39 -16.90
N VAL A 153 13.74 7.25 -18.18
CA VAL A 153 14.60 8.22 -18.92
C VAL A 153 13.83 9.02 -19.98
N CYS A 154 12.49 8.92 -20.05
CA CYS A 154 11.73 9.50 -21.14
C CYS A 154 11.10 10.85 -20.79
N CYS A 155 11.47 11.91 -21.53
CA CYS A 155 10.95 13.27 -21.37
C CYS A 155 9.61 13.53 -22.11
N PHE A 156 8.99 12.51 -22.73
CA PHE A 156 7.71 12.58 -23.48
C PHE A 156 7.00 11.19 -23.36
N PRO A 157 5.74 10.96 -23.78
CA PRO A 157 4.78 10.01 -23.16
C PRO A 157 5.03 8.52 -23.44
N CYS A 158 6.19 8.00 -23.03
CA CYS A 158 6.63 6.65 -23.37
C CYS A 158 6.72 5.68 -22.19
N CYS A 159 6.23 6.07 -20.99
CA CYS A 159 6.33 5.28 -19.76
C CYS A 159 4.97 5.00 -19.10
N LEU A 160 3.95 4.70 -19.90
CA LEU A 160 2.61 4.36 -19.39
C LEU A 160 2.68 3.08 -18.54
N GLN A 161 2.01 3.12 -17.39
CA GLN A 161 2.01 2.01 -16.45
C GLN A 161 1.10 0.87 -16.91
N LYS A 162 1.56 -0.37 -16.71
CA LYS A 162 0.78 -1.58 -16.93
C LYS A 162 0.91 -2.46 -15.70
N MET A 163 -0.21 -3.01 -15.24
CA MET A 163 -0.27 -4.04 -14.21
C MET A 163 -0.95 -5.28 -14.79
N GLU A 164 -0.30 -6.43 -14.65
CA GLU A 164 -0.85 -7.73 -15.00
C GLU A 164 -1.44 -8.37 -13.74
N VAL A 165 -2.62 -8.96 -13.90
CA VAL A 165 -3.33 -9.62 -12.81
C VAL A 165 -3.57 -11.06 -13.19
N CYS A 166 -3.02 -11.97 -12.40
CA CYS A 166 -3.10 -13.41 -12.62
C CYS A 166 -3.89 -14.09 -11.50
N ALA A 167 -4.82 -14.99 -11.85
CA ALA A 167 -5.55 -15.82 -10.90
C ALA A 167 -5.99 -17.15 -11.56
N PRO A 168 -5.63 -18.32 -11.00
CA PRO A 168 -4.57 -18.50 -10.01
C PRO A 168 -3.21 -17.96 -10.52
N PRO A 169 -2.16 -17.88 -9.67
CA PRO A 169 -0.86 -17.37 -10.09
C PRO A 169 -0.34 -18.04 -11.37
N GLY A 170 0.16 -17.24 -12.31
CA GLY A 170 0.59 -17.67 -13.65
C GLY A 170 -0.52 -17.70 -14.73
N ASN A 171 -1.80 -17.60 -14.36
CA ASN A 171 -2.91 -17.51 -15.31
C ASN A 171 -3.42 -16.07 -15.45
N LEU A 172 -3.06 -15.38 -16.53
CA LEU A 172 -3.47 -13.99 -16.79
C LEU A 172 -5.00 -13.89 -16.94
N ILE A 173 -5.64 -13.10 -16.08
CA ILE A 173 -7.09 -12.87 -16.13
C ILE A 173 -7.47 -11.48 -16.66
N GLY A 174 -6.52 -10.55 -16.66
CA GLY A 174 -6.69 -9.22 -17.23
C GLY A 174 -5.55 -8.26 -16.86
N THR A 175 -5.66 -7.03 -17.34
CA THR A 175 -4.61 -6.02 -17.17
C THR A 175 -5.20 -4.64 -16.87
N VAL A 176 -4.47 -3.86 -16.08
CA VAL A 176 -4.73 -2.44 -15.88
C VAL A 176 -3.69 -1.67 -16.66
N GLU A 177 -4.11 -0.82 -17.58
CA GLU A 177 -3.22 -0.04 -18.44
C GLU A 177 -3.51 1.43 -18.32
N GLN A 178 -2.49 2.23 -18.03
CA GLN A 178 -2.58 3.68 -18.03
C GLN A 178 -2.79 4.20 -19.46
N GLU A 179 -3.70 5.14 -19.63
CA GLU A 179 -3.86 5.90 -20.86
C GLU A 179 -3.20 7.26 -20.73
N TRP A 180 -2.57 7.70 -21.81
CA TRP A 180 -2.05 9.06 -21.87
C TRP A 180 -3.19 10.08 -21.86
N SER A 181 -3.06 11.08 -21.00
CA SER A 181 -4.00 12.17 -20.83
C SER A 181 -3.25 13.39 -20.32
N PHE A 182 -3.73 14.59 -20.66
CA PHE A 182 -3.05 15.84 -20.36
C PHE A 182 -3.22 16.31 -18.91
N LEU A 183 -4.40 16.09 -18.30
CA LEU A 183 -4.76 16.68 -17.00
C LEU A 183 -5.26 15.68 -15.95
N THR A 184 -5.86 14.59 -16.41
CA THR A 184 -6.50 13.58 -15.55
C THR A 184 -5.81 12.24 -15.73
N PRO A 185 -5.51 11.51 -14.64
CA PRO A 185 -5.01 10.16 -14.77
C PRO A 185 -6.13 9.26 -15.30
N LYS A 186 -5.85 8.49 -16.36
CA LYS A 186 -6.81 7.58 -17.00
C LYS A 186 -6.25 6.17 -17.07
N PHE A 187 -7.11 5.18 -16.88
CA PHE A 187 -6.76 3.76 -16.98
C PHE A 187 -7.83 2.97 -17.73
N LYS A 188 -7.40 1.98 -18.49
CA LYS A 188 -8.22 0.93 -19.09
C LYS A 188 -8.11 -0.33 -18.24
N ILE A 189 -9.27 -0.94 -18.01
CA ILE A 189 -9.39 -2.24 -17.37
C ILE A 189 -9.73 -3.23 -18.46
N LYS A 190 -8.79 -4.11 -18.75
CA LYS A 190 -8.91 -5.08 -19.84
C LYS A 190 -9.05 -6.50 -19.30
N ASP A 191 -9.83 -7.30 -20.01
CA ASP A 191 -9.90 -8.73 -19.77
C ASP A 191 -8.68 -9.47 -20.33
N TRP A 192 -8.68 -10.81 -20.20
CA TRP A 192 -7.65 -11.70 -20.71
C TRP A 192 -7.51 -11.68 -22.25
N ASN A 193 -8.54 -11.23 -22.98
CA ASN A 193 -8.49 -11.02 -24.44
C ASN A 193 -7.92 -9.65 -24.82
N GLY A 194 -7.65 -8.79 -23.85
CA GLY A 194 -7.23 -7.41 -24.07
C GLY A 194 -8.37 -6.45 -24.40
N GLU A 195 -9.63 -6.87 -24.25
CA GLU A 195 -10.79 -6.01 -24.46
C GLU A 195 -11.03 -5.11 -23.26
N THR A 196 -11.23 -3.81 -23.48
CA THR A 196 -11.62 -2.89 -22.40
C THR A 196 -13.02 -3.21 -21.90
N VAL A 197 -13.13 -3.53 -20.60
CA VAL A 197 -14.40 -3.76 -19.89
C VAL A 197 -14.82 -2.50 -19.13
N LEU A 198 -13.88 -1.85 -18.45
CA LEU A 198 -14.12 -0.63 -17.66
C LEU A 198 -13.02 0.41 -17.92
N ARG A 199 -13.32 1.65 -17.56
CA ARG A 199 -12.34 2.74 -17.53
C ARG A 199 -12.28 3.34 -16.14
N ILE A 200 -11.13 3.88 -15.77
CA ILE A 200 -10.96 4.63 -14.52
C ILE A 200 -10.46 6.02 -14.88
N GLU A 201 -11.12 7.04 -14.34
CA GLU A 201 -10.69 8.44 -14.47
C GLU A 201 -10.51 9.05 -13.08
N GLY A 202 -9.33 9.57 -12.80
CA GLY A 202 -9.06 10.28 -11.55
C GLY A 202 -9.32 11.78 -11.63
N PRO A 203 -9.12 12.49 -10.51
CA PRO A 203 -9.42 13.91 -10.42
C PRO A 203 -8.51 14.74 -11.35
N CYS A 204 -9.04 15.87 -11.83
CA CYS A 204 -8.30 16.79 -12.68
C CYS A 204 -7.29 17.60 -11.84
N CYS A 205 -6.02 17.52 -12.22
CA CYS A 205 -4.88 18.30 -11.73
C CYS A 205 -4.40 18.10 -10.27
N ASN A 206 -3.07 17.99 -10.12
CA ASN A 206 -2.26 18.06 -8.89
C ASN A 206 -2.32 19.45 -8.19
N ILE A 207 -3.47 20.13 -8.17
CA ILE A 207 -3.63 21.35 -7.39
C ILE A 207 -4.00 20.90 -5.97
N ALA A 208 -3.11 21.17 -5.02
CA ALA A 208 -3.23 20.88 -3.58
C ALA A 208 -4.45 21.52 -2.87
N LEU A 209 -5.45 21.99 -3.61
CA LEU A 209 -6.70 22.60 -3.14
C LEU A 209 -7.92 21.68 -3.31
N CYS A 210 -7.83 20.63 -4.13
CA CYS A 210 -8.93 19.67 -4.30
C CYS A 210 -8.69 18.48 -3.37
N GLY A 211 -9.16 18.58 -2.13
CA GLY A 211 -9.11 17.52 -1.11
C GLY A 211 -9.93 16.25 -1.42
N GLN A 212 -10.11 15.91 -2.70
CA GLN A 212 -10.82 14.70 -3.13
C GLN A 212 -9.86 13.77 -3.87
N SER A 213 -9.56 12.64 -3.22
CA SER A 213 -8.73 11.54 -3.73
C SER A 213 -9.60 10.42 -4.33
N GLU A 214 -10.62 10.80 -5.12
CA GLU A 214 -11.59 9.87 -5.70
C GLU A 214 -11.32 9.63 -7.20
N PHE A 215 -11.21 8.36 -7.59
CA PHE A 215 -11.15 7.90 -8.97
C PHE A 215 -12.48 7.26 -9.35
N GLN A 216 -13.09 7.72 -10.43
CA GLN A 216 -14.37 7.23 -10.93
C GLN A 216 -14.15 5.98 -11.78
N ILE A 217 -14.98 4.96 -11.57
CA ILE A 217 -15.03 3.78 -12.42
C ILE A 217 -16.18 3.95 -13.41
N LEU A 218 -15.87 3.95 -14.69
CA LEU A 218 -16.77 4.21 -15.80
C LEU A 218 -16.99 2.93 -16.63
N SER A 219 -18.13 2.88 -17.31
CA SER A 219 -18.44 1.89 -18.34
C SER A 219 -17.40 1.89 -19.48
N ARG A 220 -17.42 0.85 -20.32
CA ARG A 220 -16.50 0.66 -21.46
C ARG A 220 -16.39 1.90 -22.36
N ASP A 221 -17.51 2.58 -22.60
CA ASP A 221 -17.62 3.80 -23.43
C ASP A 221 -17.24 5.09 -22.68
N GLY A 222 -16.97 5.01 -21.37
CA GLY A 222 -16.63 6.14 -20.52
C GLY A 222 -17.80 7.09 -20.20
N GLN A 223 -19.06 6.69 -20.47
CA GLN A 223 -20.21 7.59 -20.33
C GLN A 223 -20.92 7.45 -18.98
N VAL A 224 -20.94 6.26 -18.40
CA VAL A 224 -21.71 5.96 -17.18
C VAL A 224 -20.76 5.61 -16.06
N GLN A 225 -20.86 6.31 -14.93
CA GLN A 225 -20.16 5.92 -13.71
C GLN A 225 -20.86 4.70 -13.08
N VAL A 226 -20.09 3.65 -12.85
CA VAL A 226 -20.55 2.37 -12.27
C VAL A 226 -19.92 2.05 -10.93
N GLY A 227 -18.93 2.86 -10.49
CA GLY A 227 -18.23 2.65 -9.22
C GLY A 227 -17.22 3.75 -8.94
N LYS A 228 -16.39 3.53 -7.92
CA LYS A 228 -15.28 4.43 -7.56
C LYS A 228 -14.19 3.77 -6.74
N ILE A 229 -13.02 4.39 -6.70
CA ILE A 229 -11.89 4.07 -5.81
C ILE A 229 -11.58 5.34 -5.01
N SER A 230 -11.49 5.27 -3.67
CA SER A 230 -11.23 6.45 -2.81
C SER A 230 -10.43 6.10 -1.57
N LYS A 231 -9.38 6.88 -1.29
CA LYS A 231 -8.49 6.71 -0.11
C LYS A 231 -9.15 7.12 1.20
N GLU A 232 -10.12 8.01 1.15
CA GLU A 232 -10.92 8.42 2.30
C GLU A 232 -12.37 7.98 2.05
N TRP A 233 -12.72 6.78 2.47
CA TRP A 233 -14.08 6.28 2.33
C TRP A 233 -14.98 6.83 3.44
N SER A 234 -16.04 7.55 3.06
CA SER A 234 -17.02 8.14 3.98
C SER A 234 -18.34 7.34 4.05
N GLY A 235 -19.18 7.63 5.04
CA GLY A 235 -20.48 6.96 5.27
C GLY A 235 -20.42 5.89 6.36
N PHE A 236 -21.28 4.87 6.27
CA PHE A 236 -21.39 3.76 7.26
C PHE A 236 -20.05 3.04 7.49
N ALA A 237 -19.21 2.99 6.47
CA ALA A 237 -17.86 2.47 6.56
C ALA A 237 -17.00 3.23 7.59
N ARG A 238 -17.13 4.55 7.74
CA ARG A 238 -16.31 5.34 8.70
C ARG A 238 -16.64 5.03 10.16
N GLU A 239 -17.84 4.56 10.44
CA GLU A 239 -18.26 4.11 11.77
C GLU A 239 -17.77 2.68 12.06
N LEU A 240 -17.78 1.80 11.04
CA LEU A 240 -17.26 0.43 11.14
C LEU A 240 -15.73 0.34 11.12
N PHE A 241 -15.10 1.29 10.42
CA PHE A 241 -13.69 1.43 10.23
C PHE A 241 -13.27 2.74 10.91
N THR A 242 -13.05 2.66 12.22
CA THR A 242 -12.71 3.81 13.09
C THR A 242 -11.40 4.53 12.73
N ASP A 243 -10.70 4.10 11.69
CA ASP A 243 -9.50 4.74 11.14
C ASP A 243 -9.82 5.26 9.73
N ALA A 244 -9.45 6.50 9.43
CA ALA A 244 -9.67 7.14 8.13
C ALA A 244 -8.72 6.63 7.01
N ASP A 245 -7.93 5.58 7.29
CA ASP A 245 -6.81 5.13 6.45
C ASP A 245 -7.15 3.94 5.54
N TYR A 246 -8.44 3.67 5.29
CA TYR A 246 -8.86 2.57 4.40
C TYR A 246 -9.01 3.04 2.96
N PHE A 247 -8.30 2.39 2.04
CA PHE A 247 -8.50 2.57 0.62
C PHE A 247 -9.67 1.70 0.14
N GLY A 248 -10.77 2.31 -0.28
CA GLY A 248 -11.98 1.60 -0.68
C GLY A 248 -12.19 1.56 -2.20
N ILE A 249 -12.86 0.53 -2.67
CA ILE A 249 -13.36 0.39 -4.05
C ILE A 249 -14.81 -0.08 -4.05
N SER A 250 -15.61 0.48 -4.94
CA SER A 250 -16.96 -0.01 -5.29
C SER A 250 -17.08 -0.31 -6.78
N PHE A 251 -17.84 -1.34 -7.11
CA PHE A 251 -18.16 -1.74 -8.48
C PHE A 251 -19.51 -2.48 -8.53
N PRO A 252 -20.10 -2.71 -9.71
CA PRO A 252 -21.35 -3.45 -9.84
C PRO A 252 -21.27 -4.86 -9.24
N LEU A 253 -22.33 -5.28 -8.55
CA LEU A 253 -22.39 -6.60 -7.90
C LEU A 253 -22.25 -7.75 -8.91
N ASP A 254 -22.80 -7.55 -10.11
CA ASP A 254 -22.83 -8.48 -11.24
C ASP A 254 -21.57 -8.42 -12.13
N LEU A 255 -20.58 -7.59 -11.78
CA LEU A 255 -19.30 -7.55 -12.49
C LEU A 255 -18.60 -8.92 -12.41
N ASP A 256 -18.01 -9.36 -13.53
CA ASP A 256 -17.26 -10.61 -13.59
C ASP A 256 -16.19 -10.67 -12.47
N VAL A 257 -16.11 -11.80 -11.78
CA VAL A 257 -15.20 -12.00 -10.63
C VAL A 257 -13.73 -11.76 -10.98
N LYS A 258 -13.32 -12.10 -12.21
CA LYS A 258 -11.97 -11.81 -12.71
C LYS A 258 -11.79 -10.31 -12.84
N MET A 259 -12.79 -9.58 -13.32
CA MET A 259 -12.71 -8.12 -13.42
C MET A 259 -12.69 -7.47 -12.05
N LYS A 260 -13.42 -7.99 -11.05
CA LYS A 260 -13.28 -7.55 -9.65
C LYS A 260 -11.85 -7.72 -9.12
N ALA A 261 -11.18 -8.83 -9.46
CA ALA A 261 -9.77 -9.04 -9.14
C ALA A 261 -8.84 -8.08 -9.89
N VAL A 262 -9.09 -7.80 -11.18
CA VAL A 262 -8.32 -6.79 -11.95
C VAL A 262 -8.50 -5.40 -11.35
N MET A 263 -9.72 -5.05 -10.90
CA MET A 263 -10.01 -3.80 -10.21
C MET A 263 -9.26 -3.65 -8.88
N LEU A 264 -9.04 -4.75 -8.16
CA LEU A 264 -8.16 -4.76 -6.98
C LEU A 264 -6.70 -4.47 -7.37
N GLY A 265 -6.22 -5.02 -8.50
CA GLY A 265 -4.94 -4.64 -9.09
C GLY A 265 -4.85 -3.16 -9.46
N ALA A 266 -5.94 -2.57 -9.96
CA ALA A 266 -6.01 -1.14 -10.26
C ALA A 266 -5.91 -0.28 -9.00
N LEU A 267 -6.58 -0.68 -7.92
CA LEU A 267 -6.47 -0.04 -6.62
C LEU A 267 -5.01 0.01 -6.16
N PHE A 268 -4.29 -1.12 -6.17
CA PHE A 268 -2.88 -1.14 -5.76
C PHE A 268 -1.96 -0.35 -6.70
N LEU A 269 -2.21 -0.39 -8.01
CA LEU A 269 -1.45 0.42 -8.97
C LEU A 269 -1.63 1.92 -8.68
N ILE A 270 -2.86 2.37 -8.43
CA ILE A 270 -3.16 3.77 -8.09
C ILE A 270 -2.50 4.16 -6.76
N ASP A 271 -2.53 3.29 -5.75
CA ASP A 271 -1.85 3.53 -4.46
C ASP A 271 -0.34 3.75 -4.65
N ALA A 272 0.31 2.83 -5.36
CA ALA A 272 1.73 2.91 -5.67
C ALA A 272 2.10 4.17 -6.48
N MET A 273 1.24 4.59 -7.41
CA MET A 273 1.52 5.73 -8.29
C MET A 273 1.29 7.09 -7.61
N TYR A 274 0.19 7.26 -6.88
CA TYR A 274 -0.28 8.58 -6.44
C TYR A 274 -0.24 8.79 -4.92
N PHE A 275 -0.20 7.72 -4.12
CA PHE A 275 -0.34 7.83 -2.67
C PHE A 275 0.92 7.43 -1.89
N GLU A 276 1.81 6.60 -2.44
CA GLU A 276 3.09 6.27 -1.77
C GLU A 276 4.11 7.43 -1.77
N ASN A 277 4.20 8.23 -2.85
CA ASN A 277 5.19 9.33 -2.93
C ASN A 277 4.97 10.46 -1.90
N ASN A 278 3.75 10.61 -1.39
CA ASN A 278 3.42 11.65 -0.41
C ASN A 278 3.84 11.28 1.02
N LYS A 279 4.31 10.05 1.28
CA LYS A 279 4.76 9.62 2.62
C LYS A 279 6.20 10.06 2.96
N GLY A 280 6.97 10.55 1.99
CA GLY A 280 8.37 10.96 2.18
C GLY A 280 8.61 12.44 2.49
N LEU A 281 7.56 13.25 2.65
CA LEU A 281 7.66 14.72 2.80
C LEU A 281 7.10 15.31 4.10
N ASN A 282 6.85 14.48 5.13
CA ASN A 282 6.44 14.95 6.46
C ASN A 282 7.37 14.43 7.57
#